data_AF-A0A966YKG7-F1
#
_entry.id   AF-A0A966YKG7-F1
#
_cell.length_a   1.000
_cell.length_b   1.000
_cell.length_c   1.000
_cell.angle_alpha   90.00
_cell.angle_beta   90.00
_cell.angle_gamma   90.00
#
_symmetry.space_group_name_H-M   'P 1'
#
loop_
_entity.id
_entity.type
_entity.pdbx_description
1 polymer ?
#
loop_
_entity_poly.entity_id
_entity_poly.type
_entity_poly.pdbx_seq_one_letter_code
_entity_poly.pdbx_strand_id
1 'polypeptide(L)'
;MFDITWLGVPLLIVGFSYLMLASRSSWLLKDRRPAMSAGDDPREYSLEMLVEQGSPLAGRTIEQAGLRGLHGLFLMEIDRAGHVLTAVEPTERLETGDRLVFVGIVESVVELQKIRGLRPATDQVFQLDGPRSERTLVEAVVSNSCPLVGRTIRAGQFRSTYDAVIIAVARNGERLRKKIGDIVLQPGDTLLLEASPRFLNRQRTNRDFYLVSEVAGAKTPRHDLAWIACTILAAMVTAATLELVPMVTAAMMAATAMVAAGCIGPNEARRSIEWETLLLIAASFGLARAIDKTGLAELIAQSTIGAAGDRPYLVLAAIYLVTMLFTETMSNNAAAVLI
;
A
#
# COMPACT_ATOMS: atom_id res chain seq x y z
N MET A 1 24.59 -13.86 27.88
CA MET A 1 23.64 -13.52 26.80
C MET A 1 23.13 -12.07 26.83
N PHE A 2 23.16 -11.34 27.96
CA PHE A 2 22.71 -9.94 28.04
C PHE A 2 23.82 -8.91 28.33
N ASP A 3 25.11 -9.26 28.18
CA ASP A 3 26.21 -8.29 28.39
C ASP A 3 26.17 -7.12 27.38
N ILE A 4 25.69 -7.37 26.17
CA ILE A 4 25.57 -6.35 25.11
C ILE A 4 24.41 -5.38 25.36
N THR A 5 23.44 -5.74 26.22
CA THR A 5 22.27 -4.90 26.53
C THR A 5 22.66 -3.54 27.11
N TRP A 6 23.75 -3.50 27.89
CA TRP A 6 24.24 -2.25 28.48
C TRP A 6 24.73 -1.24 27.43
N LEU A 7 25.23 -1.73 26.30
CA LEU A 7 25.63 -0.91 25.14
C LEU A 7 24.45 -0.67 24.19
N GLY A 8 23.59 -1.67 24.01
CA GLY A 8 22.45 -1.63 23.09
C GLY A 8 21.35 -0.65 23.50
N VAL A 9 21.02 -0.57 24.80
CA VAL A 9 19.94 0.31 25.29
C VAL A 9 20.27 1.80 25.09
N PRO A 10 21.47 2.31 25.44
CA PRO A 10 21.86 3.69 25.15
C PRO A 10 21.84 4.00 23.64
N LEU A 11 22.36 3.08 22.81
CA LEU A 11 22.37 3.24 21.34
C LEU A 11 20.96 3.29 20.76
N LEU A 12 20.04 2.47 21.27
CA LEU A 12 18.63 2.48 20.89
C LEU A 12 17.99 3.81 21.27
N ILE A 13 18.22 4.31 22.48
CA ILE A 13 17.68 5.60 22.93
C ILE A 13 18.21 6.73 22.04
N VAL A 14 19.51 6.75 21.73
CA VAL A 14 20.13 7.76 20.86
C VAL A 14 19.59 7.66 19.42
N GLY A 15 19.49 6.46 18.86
CA GLY A 15 18.95 6.25 17.51
C GLY A 15 17.48 6.62 17.41
N PHE A 16 16.67 6.23 18.41
CA PHE A 16 15.25 6.54 18.45
C PHE A 16 14.99 8.04 18.64
N SER A 17 15.75 8.69 19.53
CA SER A 17 15.68 10.14 19.69
C SER A 17 16.13 10.88 18.42
N TYR A 18 17.22 10.45 17.78
CA TYR A 18 17.63 10.97 16.47
C TYR A 18 16.52 10.83 15.42
N LEU A 19 15.88 9.66 15.30
CA LEU A 19 14.77 9.45 14.37
C LEU A 19 13.56 10.32 14.71
N MET A 20 13.22 10.49 15.99
CA MET A 20 12.12 11.38 16.41
C MET A 20 12.43 12.85 16.09
N LEU A 21 13.66 13.31 16.30
CA LEU A 21 14.09 14.67 15.99
C LEU A 21 14.21 14.90 14.48
N ALA A 22 14.76 13.94 13.73
CA ALA A 22 14.93 14.01 12.29
C ALA A 22 13.60 13.86 11.53
N SER A 23 12.68 13.02 12.01
CA SER A 23 11.32 12.93 11.44
C SER A 23 10.48 14.17 11.71
N ARG A 24 10.67 14.84 12.86
CA ARG A 24 10.03 16.11 13.17
C ARG A 24 10.66 17.28 12.40
N SER A 25 11.93 17.15 12.02
CA SER A 25 12.64 18.14 11.20
C SER A 25 12.29 17.94 9.73
N SER A 26 11.31 18.70 9.25
CA SER A 26 10.92 18.85 7.83
C SER A 26 12.06 19.27 6.87
N TRP A 27 13.28 19.39 7.40
CA TRP A 27 14.49 19.77 6.68
C TRP A 27 15.23 18.59 6.04
N LEU A 28 15.16 17.37 6.62
CA LEU A 28 15.94 16.22 6.13
C LEU A 28 15.15 15.36 5.12
N LEU A 29 13.83 15.30 5.28
CA LEU A 29 12.92 14.74 4.30
C LEU A 29 12.25 15.91 3.57
N LYS A 30 12.92 16.42 2.52
CA LYS A 30 12.24 17.32 1.59
C LYS A 30 11.05 16.54 1.04
N ASP A 31 9.86 17.00 1.39
CA ASP A 31 8.56 16.52 0.93
C ASP A 31 8.61 16.28 -0.59
N ARG A 32 8.97 15.05 -1.00
CA ARG A 32 8.70 14.55 -2.34
C ARG A 32 7.26 14.12 -2.31
N ARG A 33 6.38 15.11 -2.19
CA ARG A 33 4.96 14.92 -2.42
C ARG A 33 4.86 14.54 -3.88
N PRO A 34 4.43 13.31 -4.24
CA PRO A 34 3.89 13.12 -5.57
C PRO A 34 2.83 14.21 -5.80
N ALA A 35 2.61 14.59 -7.06
CA ALA A 35 1.61 15.60 -7.44
C ALA A 35 0.25 15.43 -6.74
N MET A 36 -0.03 14.19 -6.29
CA MET A 36 -1.04 13.85 -5.31
C MET A 36 -0.43 12.95 -4.22
N SER A 37 -0.17 13.49 -3.04
CA SER A 37 0.24 12.70 -1.88
C SER A 37 -0.89 11.81 -1.40
N ALA A 38 -0.59 10.54 -1.10
CA ALA A 38 -1.42 9.62 -0.31
C ALA A 38 -1.63 10.08 1.17
N GLY A 39 -1.39 11.37 1.45
CA GLY A 39 -1.68 12.05 2.71
C GLY A 39 -2.67 13.21 2.57
N ASP A 40 -3.07 13.59 1.35
CA ASP A 40 -4.39 14.20 1.14
C ASP A 40 -5.33 13.02 1.09
N ASP A 41 -6.00 12.75 2.20
CA ASP A 41 -6.88 11.61 2.32
C ASP A 41 -7.98 11.72 1.24
N PRO A 42 -8.10 10.78 0.28
CA PRO A 42 -9.26 10.76 -0.61
C PRO A 42 -10.58 10.63 0.19
N ARG A 43 -10.50 10.26 1.49
CA ARG A 43 -11.59 10.21 2.46
C ARG A 43 -12.01 11.57 3.03
N GLU A 44 -11.30 12.67 2.76
CA GLU A 44 -11.72 14.02 3.16
C GLU A 44 -12.78 14.65 2.23
N TYR A 45 -13.15 13.97 1.14
CA TYR A 45 -13.95 14.55 0.06
C TYR A 45 -15.17 13.72 -0.37
N SER A 46 -15.55 12.71 0.42
CA SER A 46 -16.78 11.94 0.25
C SER A 46 -17.82 12.29 1.30
N LEU A 47 -19.05 12.56 0.87
CA LEU A 47 -20.20 12.85 1.75
C LEU A 47 -21.25 11.76 1.58
N GLU A 48 -21.72 11.21 2.69
CA GLU A 48 -22.82 10.24 2.70
C GLU A 48 -24.14 10.90 3.11
N MET A 49 -25.16 10.70 2.29
CA MET A 49 -26.53 11.15 2.55
C MET A 49 -27.46 9.95 2.56
N LEU A 50 -28.33 9.87 3.56
CA LEU A 50 -29.37 8.86 3.66
C LEU A 50 -30.69 9.41 3.10
N VAL A 51 -31.38 8.60 2.30
CA VAL A 51 -32.76 8.87 1.87
C VAL A 51 -33.71 8.53 3.02
N GLU A 52 -34.30 9.56 3.63
CA GLU A 52 -35.18 9.39 4.80
C GLU A 52 -36.47 8.62 4.50
N GLN A 53 -37.03 7.98 5.54
CA GLN A 53 -38.37 7.41 5.46
C GLN A 53 -39.42 8.49 5.19
N GLY A 54 -40.16 8.34 4.09
CA GLY A 54 -41.12 9.36 3.63
C GLY A 54 -40.50 10.48 2.79
N SER A 55 -39.24 10.35 2.37
CA SER A 55 -38.57 11.30 1.49
C SER A 55 -39.32 11.47 0.15
N PRO A 56 -39.51 12.70 -0.35
CA PRO A 56 -40.11 12.93 -1.68
C PRO A 56 -39.23 12.44 -2.83
N LEU A 57 -38.00 12.00 -2.53
CA LEU A 57 -37.05 11.41 -3.47
C LEU A 57 -37.29 9.92 -3.69
N ALA A 58 -37.93 9.22 -2.75
CA ALA A 58 -38.23 7.80 -2.90
C ALA A 58 -39.13 7.56 -4.12
N GLY A 59 -38.74 6.62 -4.98
CA GLY A 59 -39.40 6.27 -6.23
C GLY A 59 -39.06 7.16 -7.44
N ARG A 60 -38.35 8.28 -7.24
CA ARG A 60 -37.86 9.14 -8.34
C ARG A 60 -36.56 8.62 -8.92
N THR A 61 -36.30 8.93 -10.18
CA THR A 61 -35.00 8.65 -10.77
C THR A 61 -33.93 9.62 -10.27
N ILE A 62 -32.66 9.26 -10.35
CA ILE A 62 -31.52 10.13 -9.96
C ILE A 62 -31.53 11.47 -10.68
N GLU A 63 -31.92 11.46 -11.96
CA GLU A 63 -32.10 12.68 -12.75
C GLU A 63 -33.29 13.52 -12.25
N GLN A 64 -34.44 12.90 -11.99
CA GLN A 64 -35.62 13.58 -11.45
C GLN A 64 -35.42 14.10 -10.01
N ALA A 65 -34.53 13.46 -9.27
CA ALA A 65 -34.11 13.86 -7.93
C ALA A 65 -33.08 15.01 -7.95
N GLY A 66 -32.60 15.43 -9.12
CA GLY A 66 -31.63 16.51 -9.27
C GLY A 66 -30.20 16.14 -8.84
N LEU A 67 -29.95 14.87 -8.50
CA LEU A 67 -28.67 14.41 -7.94
C LEU A 67 -27.54 14.31 -8.98
N ARG A 68 -27.87 14.46 -10.26
CA ARG A 68 -26.92 14.48 -11.39
C ARG A 68 -26.46 15.90 -11.78
N GLY A 69 -27.20 16.93 -11.37
CA GLY A 69 -26.99 18.32 -11.75
C GLY A 69 -26.20 19.16 -10.74
N LEU A 70 -25.69 18.54 -9.68
CA LEU A 70 -25.08 19.23 -8.54
C LEU A 70 -23.80 20.00 -8.94
N HIS A 71 -23.59 21.16 -8.32
CA HIS A 71 -22.45 22.01 -8.64
C HIS A 71 -21.23 21.58 -7.84
N GLY A 72 -20.43 20.68 -8.41
CA GLY A 72 -19.14 20.27 -7.81
C GLY A 72 -19.22 19.04 -6.91
N LEU A 73 -20.37 18.37 -6.86
CA LEU A 73 -20.58 17.05 -6.25
C LEU A 73 -21.12 16.07 -7.29
N PHE A 74 -20.73 14.81 -7.17
CA PHE A 74 -21.19 13.74 -8.05
C PHE A 74 -21.60 12.54 -7.21
N LEU A 75 -22.78 12.00 -7.47
CA LEU A 75 -23.22 10.73 -6.91
C LEU A 75 -22.34 9.61 -7.49
N MET A 76 -21.59 8.96 -6.62
CA MET A 76 -20.62 7.94 -6.99
C MET A 76 -21.23 6.55 -6.93
N GLU A 77 -21.98 6.27 -5.86
CA GLU A 77 -22.63 4.99 -5.59
C GLU A 77 -23.89 5.16 -4.70
N ILE A 78 -24.73 4.12 -4.75
CA ILE A 78 -25.85 3.90 -3.85
C ILE A 78 -25.62 2.59 -3.13
N ASP A 79 -25.57 2.61 -1.81
CA ASP A 79 -25.57 1.42 -0.96
C ASP A 79 -27.01 1.16 -0.51
N ARG A 80 -27.58 0.07 -1.02
CA ARG A 80 -28.94 -0.39 -0.74
C ARG A 80 -28.88 -1.67 0.07
N ALA A 81 -29.11 -1.56 1.37
CA ALA A 81 -29.09 -2.69 2.31
C ALA A 81 -27.81 -3.56 2.21
N GLY A 82 -26.65 -2.93 2.00
CA GLY A 82 -25.35 -3.60 1.87
C GLY A 82 -24.98 -3.99 0.43
N HIS A 83 -25.86 -3.77 -0.54
CA HIS A 83 -25.57 -3.95 -1.96
C HIS A 83 -25.17 -2.61 -2.58
N VAL A 84 -23.92 -2.52 -3.03
CA VAL A 84 -23.37 -1.28 -3.60
C VAL A 84 -23.64 -1.22 -5.10
N LEU A 85 -24.58 -0.38 -5.49
CA LEU A 85 -24.83 0.02 -6.87
C LEU A 85 -23.86 1.12 -7.26
N THR A 86 -23.00 0.82 -8.21
CA THR A 86 -22.04 1.78 -8.75
C THR A 86 -22.41 2.10 -10.19
N ALA A 87 -21.97 3.25 -10.70
CA ALA A 87 -22.28 3.70 -12.05
C ALA A 87 -23.76 3.97 -12.23
N VAL A 88 -24.33 4.58 -11.20
CA VAL A 88 -25.75 4.77 -11.06
C VAL A 88 -26.30 5.54 -12.26
N GLU A 89 -27.16 4.86 -13.03
CA GLU A 89 -27.75 5.40 -14.24
C GLU A 89 -28.70 6.56 -13.89
N PRO A 90 -28.86 7.56 -14.78
CA PRO A 90 -29.79 8.67 -14.50
C PRO A 90 -31.24 8.20 -14.29
N THR A 91 -31.56 7.05 -14.87
CA THR A 91 -32.85 6.35 -14.82
C THR A 91 -33.03 5.48 -13.57
N GLU A 92 -31.97 5.23 -12.80
CA GLU A 92 -32.04 4.42 -11.58
C GLU A 92 -32.92 5.09 -10.55
N ARG A 93 -33.77 4.30 -9.88
CA ARG A 93 -34.77 4.82 -8.94
C ARG A 93 -34.25 4.74 -7.51
N LEU A 94 -34.42 5.84 -6.79
CA LEU A 94 -34.09 5.92 -5.38
C LEU A 94 -35.13 5.16 -4.55
N GLU A 95 -34.65 4.40 -3.58
CA GLU A 95 -35.49 3.73 -2.59
C GLU A 95 -35.29 4.37 -1.21
N THR A 96 -36.30 4.18 -0.36
CA THR A 96 -36.23 4.62 1.03
C THR A 96 -35.13 3.84 1.76
N GLY A 97 -34.25 4.54 2.48
CA GLY A 97 -33.12 3.92 3.17
C GLY A 97 -31.88 3.74 2.31
N ASP A 98 -31.89 4.19 1.05
CA ASP A 98 -30.69 4.26 0.22
C ASP A 98 -29.64 5.16 0.88
N ARG A 99 -28.40 4.67 0.95
CA ARG A 99 -27.23 5.45 1.34
C ARG A 99 -26.48 5.91 0.10
N LEU A 100 -26.49 7.22 -0.13
CA LEU A 100 -25.95 7.88 -1.30
C LEU A 100 -24.57 8.42 -0.97
N VAL A 101 -23.56 8.03 -1.73
CA VAL A 101 -22.18 8.51 -1.53
C VAL A 101 -21.84 9.50 -2.63
N PHE A 102 -21.54 10.74 -2.23
CA PHE A 102 -21.14 11.82 -3.12
C PHE A 102 -19.64 12.08 -3.01
N VAL A 103 -19.00 12.42 -4.13
CA VAL A 103 -17.58 12.82 -4.16
C VAL A 103 -17.49 14.21 -4.80
N GLY A 104 -16.72 15.11 -4.19
CA GLY A 104 -16.56 16.47 -4.73
C GLY A 104 -15.98 17.50 -3.76
N ILE A 105 -16.26 18.78 -4.01
CA ILE A 105 -15.74 19.88 -3.21
C ILE A 105 -16.62 20.03 -1.95
N VAL A 106 -15.99 20.06 -0.76
CA VAL A 106 -16.67 20.12 0.55
C VAL A 106 -17.58 21.35 0.68
N GLU A 107 -17.23 22.46 0.02
CA GLU A 107 -18.03 23.69 -0.01
C GLU A 107 -19.43 23.49 -0.63
N SER A 108 -19.62 22.46 -1.47
CA SER A 108 -20.88 22.14 -2.12
C SER A 108 -21.83 21.28 -1.26
N VAL A 109 -21.39 20.79 -0.09
CA VAL A 109 -22.20 19.96 0.83
C VAL A 109 -23.48 20.69 1.27
N VAL A 110 -23.42 22.01 1.36
CA VAL A 110 -24.57 22.88 1.69
C VAL A 110 -25.70 22.77 0.65
N GLU A 111 -25.39 22.42 -0.61
CA GLU A 111 -26.42 22.19 -1.64
C GLU A 111 -27.22 20.90 -1.39
N LEU A 112 -26.55 19.83 -0.93
CA LEU A 112 -27.20 18.56 -0.62
C LEU A 112 -28.16 18.67 0.56
N GLN A 113 -27.81 19.48 1.57
CA GLN A 113 -28.69 19.74 2.72
C GLN A 113 -29.96 20.54 2.36
N LYS A 114 -29.98 21.23 1.21
CA LYS A 114 -31.17 21.96 0.74
C LYS A 114 -32.20 21.05 0.06
N ILE A 115 -31.82 19.83 -0.31
CA ILE A 115 -32.72 18.86 -0.94
C ILE A 115 -33.56 18.17 0.14
N ARG A 116 -34.89 18.34 0.09
CA ARG A 116 -35.80 17.75 1.08
C ARG A 116 -35.78 16.22 1.02
N GLY A 117 -35.63 15.59 2.18
CA GLY A 117 -35.63 14.14 2.36
C GLY A 117 -34.28 13.46 2.12
N LEU A 118 -33.19 14.26 2.03
CA LEU A 118 -31.84 13.78 2.28
C LEU A 118 -31.42 14.24 3.67
N ARG A 119 -30.92 13.32 4.48
CA ARG A 119 -30.30 13.62 5.76
C ARG A 119 -28.84 13.20 5.70
N PRO A 120 -27.90 13.99 6.24
CA PRO A 120 -26.56 13.47 6.50
C PRO A 120 -26.67 12.21 7.33
N ALA A 121 -26.05 11.10 6.89
CA ALA A 121 -25.94 9.91 7.71
C ALA A 121 -25.21 10.34 9.00
N THR A 122 -25.97 10.46 10.09
CA THR A 122 -25.52 11.14 11.31
C THR A 122 -24.59 10.19 12.05
N ASP A 123 -23.29 10.24 11.74
CA ASP A 123 -22.18 10.07 12.70
C ASP A 123 -20.77 10.08 12.10
N GLN A 124 -20.56 10.13 10.78
CA GLN A 124 -19.21 9.85 10.25
C GLN A 124 -18.81 10.78 9.10
N VAL A 125 -18.10 11.85 9.47
CA VAL A 125 -17.07 12.46 8.61
C VAL A 125 -15.91 11.47 8.37
N PHE A 126 -15.89 10.31 9.03
CA PHE A 126 -14.95 9.22 8.76
C PHE A 126 -15.58 7.88 9.16
N GLN A 127 -15.80 6.97 8.19
CA GLN A 127 -15.48 5.53 8.24
C GLN A 127 -16.19 4.77 7.09
N LEU A 128 -15.38 4.37 6.11
CA LEU A 128 -15.74 3.40 5.07
C LEU A 128 -15.57 1.96 5.61
N ASP A 129 -16.19 1.64 6.75
CA ASP A 129 -16.08 0.32 7.40
C ASP A 129 -17.10 -0.71 6.87
N GLY A 130 -17.57 -0.51 5.63
CA GLY A 130 -18.35 -1.52 4.90
C GLY A 130 -17.44 -2.45 4.09
N PRO A 131 -17.87 -3.70 3.78
CA PRO A 131 -17.04 -4.71 3.10
C PRO A 131 -16.73 -4.34 1.64
N ARG A 132 -15.83 -3.38 1.41
CA ARG A 132 -15.34 -2.95 0.08
C ARG A 132 -14.22 -3.88 -0.43
N SER A 133 -14.51 -5.17 -0.53
CA SER A 133 -13.49 -6.19 -0.82
C SER A 133 -13.05 -6.26 -2.29
N GLU A 134 -13.59 -5.44 -3.22
CA GLU A 134 -13.41 -5.68 -4.66
C GLU A 134 -12.91 -4.50 -5.52
N ARG A 135 -12.59 -3.33 -4.96
CA ARG A 135 -12.13 -2.17 -5.76
C ARG A 135 -10.84 -1.56 -5.25
N THR A 136 -10.01 -1.09 -6.19
CA THR A 136 -8.66 -0.60 -5.90
C THR A 136 -8.50 0.81 -6.45
N LEU A 137 -7.89 1.68 -5.65
CA LEU A 137 -7.48 3.02 -6.08
C LEU A 137 -6.19 2.92 -6.90
N VAL A 138 -6.19 3.58 -8.05
CA VAL A 138 -5.13 3.47 -9.05
C VAL A 138 -4.78 4.86 -9.57
N GLU A 139 -3.50 5.19 -9.57
CA GLU A 139 -2.99 6.40 -10.22
C GLU A 139 -2.56 6.05 -11.66
N ALA A 140 -3.13 6.74 -12.64
CA ALA A 140 -2.91 6.50 -14.06
C ALA A 140 -2.48 7.77 -14.81
N VAL A 141 -1.39 7.72 -15.57
CA VAL A 141 -0.94 8.86 -16.41
C VAL A 141 -1.44 8.68 -17.85
N VAL A 142 -2.20 9.65 -18.35
CA VAL A 142 -2.79 9.63 -19.71
C VAL A 142 -1.68 9.60 -20.76
N SER A 143 -1.75 8.62 -21.66
CA SER A 143 -0.78 8.51 -22.75
C SER A 143 -1.15 9.33 -23.98
N ASN A 144 -0.17 9.59 -24.86
CA ASN A 144 -0.43 10.26 -26.13
C ASN A 144 -1.31 9.42 -27.07
N SER A 145 -1.38 8.10 -26.86
CA SER A 145 -2.21 7.17 -27.64
C SER A 145 -3.61 6.98 -27.06
N CYS A 146 -3.94 7.61 -25.93
CA CYS A 146 -5.27 7.50 -25.34
C CYS A 146 -6.33 8.08 -26.30
N PRO A 147 -7.38 7.31 -26.66
CA PRO A 147 -8.40 7.76 -27.61
C PRO A 147 -9.28 8.90 -27.07
N LEU A 148 -9.20 9.18 -25.76
CA LEU A 148 -9.96 10.24 -25.12
C LEU A 148 -9.20 11.58 -25.04
N VAL A 149 -7.96 11.64 -25.54
CA VAL A 149 -7.19 12.89 -25.62
C VAL A 149 -7.94 13.92 -26.47
N GLY A 150 -8.00 15.15 -25.96
CA GLY A 150 -8.70 16.27 -26.63
C GLY A 150 -10.22 16.25 -26.46
N ARG A 151 -10.79 15.27 -25.75
CA ARG A 151 -12.22 15.21 -25.40
C ARG A 151 -12.42 15.51 -23.93
N THR A 152 -13.59 16.02 -23.58
CA THR A 152 -13.99 16.09 -22.16
C THR A 152 -14.22 14.69 -21.61
N ILE A 153 -13.96 14.49 -20.32
CA ILE A 153 -14.20 13.20 -19.64
C ILE A 153 -15.64 12.72 -19.86
N ARG A 154 -16.62 13.65 -19.84
CA ARG A 154 -18.03 13.35 -20.11
C ARG A 154 -18.27 12.92 -21.56
N ALA A 155 -17.74 13.66 -22.54
CA ALA A 155 -17.92 13.33 -23.96
C ALA A 155 -17.21 12.03 -24.35
N GLY A 156 -16.09 11.73 -23.70
CA GLY A 156 -15.34 10.49 -23.87
C GLY A 156 -15.98 9.27 -23.21
N GLN A 157 -17.04 9.44 -22.43
CA GLN A 157 -17.69 8.38 -21.66
C GLN A 157 -16.67 7.49 -20.92
N PHE A 158 -15.71 8.12 -20.22
CA PHE A 158 -14.59 7.42 -19.58
C PHE A 158 -15.06 6.24 -18.72
N ARG A 159 -16.16 6.45 -17.99
CA ARG A 159 -16.74 5.47 -17.07
C ARG A 159 -17.19 4.18 -17.76
N SER A 160 -17.94 4.26 -18.85
CA SER A 160 -18.42 3.09 -19.59
C SER A 160 -17.29 2.43 -20.40
N THR A 161 -16.36 3.24 -20.92
CA THR A 161 -15.24 2.76 -21.73
C THR A 161 -14.24 1.95 -20.91
N TYR A 162 -13.90 2.45 -19.72
CA TYR A 162 -12.81 1.89 -18.91
C TYR A 162 -13.29 1.17 -17.64
N ASP A 163 -14.59 1.16 -17.33
CA ASP A 163 -15.12 0.60 -16.07
C ASP A 163 -14.40 1.17 -14.82
N ALA A 164 -14.10 2.47 -14.87
CA ALA A 164 -13.33 3.19 -13.88
C ALA A 164 -13.88 4.60 -13.64
N VAL A 165 -13.73 5.10 -12.43
CA VAL A 165 -14.24 6.42 -12.01
C VAL A 165 -13.07 7.34 -11.72
N ILE A 166 -13.02 8.51 -12.37
CA ILE A 166 -12.02 9.54 -12.08
C ILE A 166 -12.44 10.29 -10.81
N ILE A 167 -11.59 10.24 -9.79
CA ILE A 167 -11.72 10.96 -8.52
C ILE A 167 -11.05 12.33 -8.61
N ALA A 168 -9.89 12.39 -9.25
CA ALA A 168 -9.13 13.63 -9.40
C ALA A 168 -8.28 13.61 -10.68
N VAL A 169 -7.99 14.81 -11.17
CA VAL A 169 -7.08 15.05 -12.29
C VAL A 169 -6.04 16.08 -11.84
N ALA A 170 -4.77 15.77 -12.07
CA ALA A 170 -3.66 16.68 -11.90
C ALA A 170 -2.92 16.89 -13.23
N ARG A 171 -2.44 18.10 -13.45
CA ARG A 171 -1.69 18.51 -14.64
C ARG A 171 -0.46 19.28 -14.20
N ASN A 172 0.72 18.90 -14.69
CA ASN A 172 2.00 19.53 -14.33
C ASN A 172 2.26 19.60 -12.82
N GLY A 173 1.78 18.61 -12.06
CA GLY A 173 1.93 18.59 -10.61
C GLY A 173 0.83 19.32 -9.83
N GLU A 174 -0.09 20.01 -10.49
CA GLU A 174 -1.17 20.75 -9.85
C GLU A 174 -2.53 20.13 -10.12
N ARG A 175 -3.37 20.04 -9.08
CA ARG A 175 -4.73 19.52 -9.21
C ARG A 175 -5.62 20.50 -9.97
N LEU A 176 -6.33 19.99 -10.97
CA LEU A 176 -7.33 20.77 -11.70
C LEU A 176 -8.60 20.96 -10.86
N ARG A 177 -8.87 22.19 -10.41
CA ARG A 177 -10.09 22.56 -9.67
C ARG A 177 -11.29 22.82 -10.58
N LYS A 178 -11.52 21.95 -11.56
CA LYS A 178 -12.66 22.02 -12.49
C LYS A 178 -13.59 20.84 -12.25
N LYS A 179 -14.85 20.96 -12.68
CA LYS A 179 -15.78 19.83 -12.70
C LYS A 179 -15.17 18.69 -13.53
N ILE A 180 -14.99 17.52 -12.92
CA ILE A 180 -14.27 16.38 -13.53
C ILE A 180 -14.80 16.09 -14.94
N GLY A 181 -16.13 16.01 -15.10
CA GLY A 181 -16.74 15.73 -16.41
C GLY A 181 -16.43 16.74 -17.52
N ASP A 182 -16.11 17.99 -17.18
CA ASP A 182 -15.87 19.08 -18.14
C ASP A 182 -14.37 19.26 -18.43
N ILE A 183 -13.49 18.51 -17.76
CA ILE A 183 -12.04 18.55 -18.01
C ILE A 183 -11.75 17.87 -19.35
N VAL A 184 -11.05 18.60 -20.22
CA VAL A 184 -10.47 18.05 -21.47
C VAL A 184 -9.18 17.33 -21.13
N LEU A 185 -9.15 16.03 -21.38
CA LEU A 185 -7.97 15.20 -21.13
C LEU A 185 -6.83 15.58 -22.07
N GLN A 186 -5.66 15.76 -21.50
CA GLN A 186 -4.41 16.00 -22.23
C GLN A 186 -3.42 14.89 -21.92
N PRO A 187 -2.49 14.59 -22.85
CA PRO A 187 -1.43 13.65 -22.56
C PRO A 187 -0.54 14.18 -21.44
N GLY A 188 -0.14 13.29 -20.53
CA GLY A 188 0.60 13.65 -19.32
C GLY A 188 -0.27 14.08 -18.14
N ASP A 189 -1.60 14.14 -18.29
CA ASP A 189 -2.51 14.28 -17.14
C ASP A 189 -2.39 13.07 -16.21
N THR A 190 -2.30 13.32 -14.91
CA THR A 190 -2.35 12.28 -13.88
C THR A 190 -3.77 12.14 -13.37
N LEU A 191 -4.33 10.93 -13.45
CA LEU A 191 -5.68 10.60 -13.02
C LEU A 191 -5.62 9.73 -11.77
N LEU A 192 -6.41 10.06 -10.75
CA LEU A 192 -6.71 9.13 -9.68
C LEU A 192 -8.03 8.44 -9.99
N LEU A 193 -7.97 7.13 -10.12
CA LEU A 193 -9.08 6.28 -10.54
C LEU A 193 -9.49 5.36 -9.41
N GLU A 194 -10.78 5.17 -9.21
CA GLU A 194 -11.31 3.97 -8.59
C GLU A 194 -11.68 2.99 -9.70
N ALA A 195 -11.02 1.83 -9.72
CA ALA A 195 -11.16 0.87 -10.80
C ALA A 195 -11.38 -0.55 -10.27
N SER A 196 -12.08 -1.36 -11.07
CA SER A 196 -12.16 -2.79 -10.82
C SER A 196 -10.81 -3.46 -11.12
N PRO A 197 -10.47 -4.61 -10.49
CA PRO A 197 -9.25 -5.36 -10.81
C PRO A 197 -9.11 -5.74 -12.30
N ARG A 198 -10.23 -5.76 -13.03
CA ARG A 198 -10.27 -6.00 -14.48
C ARG A 198 -9.68 -4.85 -15.30
N PHE A 199 -9.78 -3.60 -14.84
CA PHE A 199 -9.16 -2.45 -15.47
C PHE A 199 -7.64 -2.60 -15.54
N LEU A 200 -7.01 -2.96 -14.42
CA LEU A 200 -5.57 -3.20 -14.33
C LEU A 200 -5.11 -4.28 -15.32
N ASN A 201 -5.89 -5.35 -15.46
CA ASN A 201 -5.54 -6.45 -16.36
C ASN A 201 -5.71 -6.08 -17.84
N ARG A 202 -6.75 -5.31 -18.19
CA ARG A 202 -6.94 -4.77 -19.55
C ARG A 202 -5.86 -3.77 -19.94
N GLN A 203 -5.41 -2.97 -18.97
CA GLN A 203 -4.41 -1.94 -19.19
C GLN A 203 -2.99 -2.49 -19.36
N ARG A 204 -2.73 -3.75 -18.97
CA ARG A 204 -1.49 -4.45 -19.38
C ARG A 204 -1.43 -4.68 -20.90
N THR A 205 -2.57 -4.75 -21.56
CA THR A 205 -2.68 -5.02 -23.00
C THR A 205 -2.82 -3.73 -23.81
N ASN A 206 -3.54 -2.72 -23.30
CA ASN A 206 -3.71 -1.42 -23.96
C ASN A 206 -2.72 -0.37 -23.47
N ARG A 207 -2.20 0.47 -24.37
CA ARG A 207 -1.22 1.53 -24.04
C ARG A 207 -1.87 2.88 -23.78
N ASP A 208 -3.11 2.91 -23.33
CA ASP A 208 -3.88 4.15 -23.12
C ASP A 208 -3.36 4.99 -21.93
N PHE A 209 -2.62 4.36 -21.01
CA PHE A 209 -1.98 5.00 -19.86
C PHE A 209 -0.53 4.52 -19.70
N TYR A 210 0.40 5.45 -19.43
CA TYR A 210 1.85 5.17 -19.36
C TYR A 210 2.31 4.55 -18.04
N LEU A 211 1.65 4.90 -16.94
CA LEU A 211 1.96 4.41 -15.61
C LEU A 211 0.65 4.18 -14.88
N VAL A 212 0.49 2.99 -14.28
CA VAL A 212 -0.71 2.58 -13.54
C VAL A 212 -0.23 1.96 -12.24
N SER A 213 -0.18 2.73 -11.17
CA SER A 213 0.20 2.23 -9.84
C SER A 213 -1.04 2.08 -8.97
N GLU A 214 -1.25 0.90 -8.41
CA GLU A 214 -2.14 0.78 -7.25
C GLU A 214 -1.60 1.70 -6.16
N VAL A 215 -2.46 2.56 -5.61
CA VAL A 215 -2.06 3.44 -4.51
C VAL A 215 -1.68 2.54 -3.34
N ALA A 216 -0.42 2.60 -2.91
CA ALA A 216 0.08 1.79 -1.81
C ALA A 216 -0.78 2.04 -0.56
N GLY A 217 -1.48 1.01 -0.07
CA GLY A 217 -2.45 1.11 1.04
C GLY A 217 -3.93 1.10 0.64
N ALA A 218 -4.27 0.97 -0.65
CA ALA A 218 -5.67 0.90 -1.11
C ALA A 218 -6.41 -0.39 -0.71
N LYS A 219 -5.69 -1.47 -0.38
CA LYS A 219 -6.31 -2.59 0.35
C LYS A 219 -6.49 -2.14 1.80
N THR A 220 -7.73 -1.90 2.20
CA THR A 220 -8.05 -1.67 3.61
C THR A 220 -7.49 -2.85 4.42
N PRO A 221 -6.65 -2.60 5.44
CA PRO A 221 -6.22 -3.66 6.33
C PRO A 221 -7.46 -4.28 6.94
N ARG A 222 -7.61 -5.60 6.83
CA ARG A 222 -8.75 -6.34 7.35
C ARG A 222 -8.68 -6.36 8.88
N HIS A 223 -9.24 -5.34 9.52
CA HIS A 223 -9.20 -5.15 10.99
C HIS A 223 -9.94 -6.28 11.71
N ASP A 224 -10.90 -6.93 11.04
CA ASP A 224 -11.62 -8.12 11.47
C ASP A 224 -10.71 -9.33 11.76
N LEU A 225 -9.59 -9.47 11.02
CA LEU A 225 -8.61 -10.54 11.23
C LEU A 225 -7.31 -10.08 11.92
N ALA A 226 -7.17 -8.78 12.19
CA ALA A 226 -5.97 -8.23 12.80
C ALA A 226 -5.65 -8.87 14.16
N TRP A 227 -6.67 -9.15 14.97
CA TRP A 227 -6.47 -9.82 16.27
C TRP A 227 -5.96 -11.26 16.12
N ILE A 228 -6.41 -11.99 15.09
CA ILE A 228 -5.94 -13.35 14.79
C ILE A 228 -4.48 -13.31 14.34
N ALA A 229 -4.14 -12.38 13.43
CA ALA A 229 -2.77 -12.20 12.98
C ALA A 229 -1.82 -11.85 14.14
N CYS A 230 -2.25 -10.96 15.05
CA CYS A 230 -1.48 -10.59 16.24
C CYS A 230 -1.27 -11.78 17.18
N THR A 231 -2.28 -12.62 17.41
CA THR A 231 -2.13 -13.80 18.28
C THR A 231 -1.20 -14.84 17.67
N ILE A 232 -1.27 -15.08 16.36
CA ILE A 232 -0.34 -15.99 15.65
C ILE A 232 1.09 -15.45 15.73
N LEU A 233 1.29 -14.15 15.51
CA LEU A 233 2.60 -13.52 15.61
C LEU A 233 3.17 -13.62 17.03
N ALA A 234 2.38 -13.28 18.04
CA ALA A 234 2.79 -13.36 19.44
C ALA A 234 3.14 -14.80 19.84
N ALA A 235 2.35 -15.79 19.40
CA ALA A 235 2.63 -17.20 19.63
C ALA A 235 3.94 -17.64 18.96
N MET A 236 4.17 -17.24 17.70
CA MET A 236 5.40 -17.54 16.96
C MET A 236 6.63 -16.96 17.67
N VAL A 237 6.57 -15.67 18.06
CA VAL A 237 7.67 -15.00 18.76
C VAL A 237 7.94 -15.70 20.09
N THR A 238 6.90 -15.99 20.88
CA THR A 238 7.05 -16.67 22.17
C THR A 238 7.68 -18.06 21.99
N ALA A 239 7.19 -18.83 21.01
CA ALA A 239 7.71 -20.15 20.69
C ALA A 239 9.19 -20.13 20.27
N ALA A 240 9.58 -19.15 19.45
CA ALA A 240 10.96 -18.97 19.01
C ALA A 240 11.87 -18.48 20.15
N THR A 241 11.40 -17.55 20.99
CA THR A 241 12.20 -16.97 22.10
C THR A 241 12.45 -17.95 23.23
N LEU A 242 11.50 -18.85 23.50
CA LEU A 242 11.66 -19.91 24.48
C LEU A 242 12.36 -21.15 23.90
N GLU A 243 12.78 -21.08 22.63
CA GLU A 243 13.42 -22.18 21.89
C GLU A 243 12.63 -23.49 21.95
N LEU A 244 11.29 -23.42 22.06
CA LEU A 244 10.39 -24.59 22.10
C LEU A 244 10.46 -25.41 20.81
N VAL A 245 10.71 -24.72 19.70
CA VAL A 245 10.83 -25.28 18.34
C VAL A 245 11.83 -24.44 17.54
N PRO A 246 12.54 -25.04 16.56
CA PRO A 246 13.41 -24.30 15.66
C PRO A 246 12.71 -23.10 15.01
N MET A 247 13.42 -21.99 14.85
CA MET A 247 12.83 -20.75 14.32
C MET A 247 12.16 -20.95 12.94
N VAL A 248 12.75 -21.80 12.10
CA VAL A 248 12.17 -22.14 10.78
C VAL A 248 10.84 -22.88 10.92
N THR A 249 10.72 -23.82 11.85
CA THR A 249 9.47 -24.57 12.03
C THR A 249 8.39 -23.69 12.67
N ALA A 250 8.76 -22.85 13.63
CA ALA A 250 7.84 -21.85 14.21
C ALA A 250 7.30 -20.89 13.12
N ALA A 251 8.18 -20.37 12.26
CA ALA A 251 7.80 -19.50 11.16
C ALA A 251 6.89 -20.20 10.13
N MET A 252 7.19 -21.46 9.78
CA MET A 252 6.36 -22.25 8.85
C MET A 252 4.97 -22.55 9.41
N MET A 253 4.87 -22.89 10.70
CA MET A 253 3.58 -23.08 11.37
C MET A 253 2.77 -21.78 11.39
N ALA A 254 3.40 -20.66 11.74
CA ALA A 254 2.74 -19.35 11.74
C ALA A 254 2.27 -18.93 10.34
N ALA A 255 3.10 -19.12 9.31
CA ALA A 255 2.73 -18.85 7.92
C ALA A 255 1.55 -19.71 7.46
N THR A 256 1.57 -21.00 7.80
CA THR A 256 0.46 -21.93 7.48
C THR A 256 -0.82 -21.53 8.21
N ALA A 257 -0.73 -21.17 9.49
CA ALA A 257 -1.86 -20.69 10.28
C ALA A 257 -2.45 -19.38 9.71
N MET A 258 -1.60 -18.43 9.27
CA MET A 258 -2.03 -17.18 8.64
C MET A 258 -2.82 -17.41 7.35
N VAL A 259 -2.39 -18.38 6.52
CA VAL A 259 -3.11 -18.75 5.29
C VAL A 259 -4.41 -19.50 5.62
N ALA A 260 -4.36 -20.45 6.56
CA ALA A 260 -5.52 -21.24 6.97
C ALA A 260 -6.62 -20.39 7.62
N ALA A 261 -6.23 -19.40 8.43
CA ALA A 261 -7.14 -18.43 9.04
C ALA A 261 -7.67 -17.37 8.04
N GLY A 262 -7.20 -17.39 6.79
CA GLY A 262 -7.60 -16.41 5.77
C GLY A 262 -7.07 -15.00 6.00
N CYS A 263 -6.05 -14.84 6.86
CA CYS A 263 -5.40 -13.55 7.11
C CYS A 263 -4.65 -13.06 5.85
N ILE A 264 -4.06 -13.99 5.09
CA ILE A 264 -3.40 -13.70 3.81
C ILE A 264 -3.88 -14.65 2.72
N GLY A 265 -4.01 -14.15 1.49
CA GLY A 265 -4.32 -15.00 0.33
C GLY A 265 -3.12 -15.89 -0.05
N PRO A 266 -3.33 -17.11 -0.58
CA PRO A 266 -2.23 -18.01 -0.97
C PRO A 266 -1.26 -17.41 -2.01
N ASN A 267 -1.78 -16.58 -2.91
CA ASN A 267 -0.96 -15.87 -3.90
C ASN A 267 -0.16 -14.71 -3.28
N GLU A 268 -0.68 -14.08 -2.23
CA GLU A 268 0.00 -13.01 -1.50
C GLU A 268 1.13 -13.61 -0.66
N ALA A 269 0.89 -14.73 0.02
CA ALA A 269 1.90 -15.51 0.73
C ALA A 269 3.11 -15.87 -0.14
N ARG A 270 2.86 -16.34 -1.37
CA ARG A 270 3.94 -16.68 -2.32
C ARG A 270 4.72 -15.47 -2.81
N ARG A 271 4.07 -14.31 -2.93
CA ARG A 271 4.73 -13.04 -3.32
C ARG A 271 5.56 -12.44 -2.20
N SER A 272 5.20 -12.71 -0.94
CA SER A 272 5.98 -12.28 0.23
C SER A 272 7.32 -12.99 0.38
N ILE A 273 7.58 -14.04 -0.40
CA ILE A 273 8.88 -14.74 -0.39
C ILE A 273 9.88 -13.95 -1.22
N GLU A 274 10.89 -13.40 -0.55
CA GLU A 274 12.03 -12.74 -1.18
C GLU A 274 13.01 -13.78 -1.75
N TRP A 275 12.70 -14.29 -2.94
CA TRP A 275 13.52 -15.29 -3.64
C TRP A 275 14.95 -14.83 -3.89
N GLU A 276 15.16 -13.55 -4.15
CA GLU A 276 16.49 -12.96 -4.35
C GLU A 276 17.37 -13.13 -3.10
N THR A 277 16.84 -12.80 -1.92
CA THR A 277 17.52 -12.96 -0.64
C THR A 277 17.86 -14.44 -0.36
N LEU A 278 16.92 -15.35 -0.61
CA LEU A 278 17.15 -16.80 -0.44
C LEU A 278 18.23 -17.33 -1.39
N LEU A 279 18.20 -16.90 -2.66
CA LEU A 279 19.19 -17.28 -3.66
C LEU A 279 20.58 -16.73 -3.31
N LEU A 280 20.65 -15.49 -2.82
CA LEU A 280 21.90 -14.87 -2.36
C LEU A 280 22.51 -15.66 -1.19
N ILE A 281 21.69 -16.03 -0.20
CA ILE A 281 22.12 -16.85 0.94
C ILE A 281 22.62 -18.22 0.44
N ALA A 282 21.86 -18.90 -0.42
CA ALA A 282 22.24 -20.20 -0.98
C ALA A 282 23.54 -20.14 -1.81
N ALA A 283 23.71 -19.10 -2.63
CA ALA A 283 24.94 -18.87 -3.38
C ALA A 283 26.14 -18.62 -2.47
N SER A 284 25.93 -17.88 -1.38
CA SER A 284 26.97 -17.62 -0.38
C SER A 284 27.41 -18.89 0.34
N PHE A 285 26.48 -19.77 0.71
CA PHE A 285 26.79 -21.12 1.21
C PHE A 285 27.61 -21.94 0.21
N GLY A 286 27.26 -21.88 -1.07
CA GLY A 286 28.00 -22.54 -2.14
C GLY A 286 29.43 -22.02 -2.31
N LEU A 287 29.60 -20.69 -2.25
CA LEU A 287 30.90 -20.03 -2.33
C LEU A 287 31.77 -20.36 -1.11
N ALA A 288 31.21 -20.34 0.10
CA ALA A 288 31.89 -20.76 1.32
C ALA A 288 32.44 -22.19 1.21
N ARG A 289 31.61 -23.14 0.75
CA ARG A 289 32.02 -24.53 0.49
C ARG A 289 33.10 -24.65 -0.59
N ALA A 290 33.10 -23.79 -1.60
CA ALA A 290 34.11 -23.79 -2.64
C ALA A 290 35.47 -23.26 -2.14
N ILE A 291 35.46 -22.19 -1.33
CA ILE A 291 36.66 -21.64 -0.67
C ILE A 291 37.29 -22.66 0.26
N ASP A 292 36.47 -23.38 1.03
CA ASP A 292 36.91 -24.47 1.91
C ASP A 292 37.52 -25.63 1.10
N LYS A 293 36.80 -26.14 0.10
CA LYS A 293 37.30 -27.25 -0.75
C LYS A 293 38.54 -26.93 -1.57
N THR A 294 38.73 -25.68 -1.96
CA THR A 294 39.92 -25.26 -2.72
C THR A 294 41.16 -25.12 -1.83
N GLY A 295 41.01 -25.20 -0.50
CA GLY A 295 42.09 -24.96 0.45
C GLY A 295 42.51 -23.49 0.51
N LEU A 296 41.74 -22.59 -0.09
CA LEU A 296 42.03 -21.16 -0.08
C LEU A 296 41.96 -20.60 1.35
N ALA A 297 41.00 -21.05 2.16
CA ALA A 297 40.88 -20.69 3.57
C ALA A 297 42.14 -21.10 4.36
N GLU A 298 42.62 -22.33 4.18
CA GLU A 298 43.82 -22.87 4.80
C GLU A 298 45.07 -22.05 4.41
N LEU A 299 45.23 -21.73 3.13
CA LEU A 299 46.35 -20.92 2.63
C LEU A 299 46.36 -19.51 3.23
N ILE A 300 45.19 -18.87 3.33
CA ILE A 300 45.06 -17.54 3.94
C ILE A 300 45.38 -17.61 5.44
N ALA A 301 44.86 -18.60 6.16
CA ALA A 301 45.12 -18.79 7.58
C ALA A 301 46.63 -19.01 7.85
N GLN A 302 47.26 -19.92 7.12
CA GLN A 302 48.69 -20.23 7.27
C GLN A 302 49.58 -19.03 6.89
N SER A 303 49.26 -18.30 5.82
CA SER A 303 49.97 -17.07 5.43
C SER A 303 49.86 -15.97 6.49
N THR A 304 48.67 -15.80 7.07
CA THR A 304 48.40 -14.81 8.11
C THR A 304 49.16 -15.12 9.40
N ILE A 305 49.16 -16.40 9.82
CA ILE A 305 49.92 -16.86 10.99
C ILE A 305 51.43 -16.74 10.74
N GLY A 306 51.90 -17.12 9.55
CA GLY A 306 53.31 -17.00 9.16
C GLY A 306 53.82 -15.56 9.14
N ALA A 307 52.98 -14.59 8.72
CA ALA A 307 53.33 -13.17 8.71
C ALA A 307 53.33 -12.54 10.12
N ALA A 308 52.49 -13.03 11.03
CA ALA A 308 52.39 -12.52 12.40
C ALA A 308 53.50 -13.06 13.34
N GLY A 309 54.06 -14.24 13.04
CA GLY A 309 55.11 -14.90 13.83
C GLY A 309 54.65 -15.27 15.26
N ASP A 310 55.60 -15.45 16.18
CA ASP A 310 55.33 -15.88 17.57
C ASP A 310 54.73 -14.81 18.50
N ARG A 311 54.18 -13.71 17.95
CA ARG A 311 53.62 -12.61 18.75
C ARG A 311 52.11 -12.79 18.91
N PRO A 312 51.60 -13.19 20.09
CA PRO A 312 50.19 -13.60 20.26
C PRO A 312 49.19 -12.47 19.93
N TYR A 313 49.55 -11.22 20.26
CA TYR A 313 48.70 -10.06 19.98
C TYR A 313 48.61 -9.72 18.49
N LEU A 314 49.67 -9.96 17.71
CA LEU A 314 49.66 -9.73 16.26
C LEU A 314 48.86 -10.82 15.53
N VAL A 315 48.96 -12.06 15.99
CA VAL A 315 48.13 -13.17 15.48
C VAL A 315 46.65 -12.88 15.72
N LEU A 316 46.29 -12.45 16.94
CA LEU A 316 44.90 -12.10 17.26
C LEU A 316 44.38 -10.92 16.42
N ALA A 317 45.19 -9.87 16.26
CA ALA A 317 44.83 -8.71 15.43
C ALA A 317 44.68 -9.10 13.95
N ALA A 318 45.56 -9.97 13.44
CA ALA A 318 45.53 -10.42 12.06
C ALA A 318 44.32 -11.33 11.79
N ILE A 319 44.01 -12.27 12.69
CA ILE A 319 42.80 -13.09 12.62
C ILE A 319 41.56 -12.20 12.65
N TYR A 320 41.47 -11.26 13.60
CA TYR A 320 40.34 -10.32 13.68
C TYR A 320 40.17 -9.51 12.40
N LEU A 321 41.26 -8.99 11.83
CA LEU A 321 41.23 -8.18 10.61
C LEU A 321 40.80 -9.00 9.38
N VAL A 322 41.30 -10.22 9.26
CA VAL A 322 40.86 -11.16 8.20
C VAL A 322 39.39 -11.49 8.38
N THR A 323 38.95 -11.91 9.58
CA THR A 323 37.55 -12.19 9.87
C THR A 323 36.66 -10.99 9.58
N MET A 324 37.07 -9.77 9.95
CA MET A 324 36.33 -8.55 9.67
C MET A 324 36.20 -8.29 8.16
N LEU A 325 37.27 -8.46 7.39
CA LEU A 325 37.24 -8.27 5.94
C LEU A 325 36.32 -9.28 5.24
N PHE A 326 36.33 -10.53 5.70
CA PHE A 326 35.40 -11.57 5.21
C PHE A 326 33.95 -11.27 5.60
N THR A 327 33.69 -10.76 6.80
CA THR A 327 32.35 -10.39 7.28
C THR A 327 31.78 -9.14 6.59
N GLU A 328 32.62 -8.21 6.14
CA GLU A 328 32.16 -7.02 5.40
C GLU A 328 31.95 -7.30 3.91
N THR A 329 32.68 -8.26 3.33
CA THR A 329 32.54 -8.63 1.91
C THR A 329 31.42 -9.64 1.66
N MET A 330 31.05 -10.42 2.68
CA MET A 330 29.92 -11.34 2.64
C MET A 330 28.78 -10.82 3.51
N SER A 331 27.51 -10.88 3.04
CA SER A 331 26.38 -10.49 3.91
C SER A 331 26.47 -11.22 5.25
N ASN A 332 26.11 -10.57 6.36
CA ASN A 332 26.29 -11.04 7.75
C ASN A 332 25.96 -12.54 7.98
N ASN A 333 25.00 -13.11 7.24
CA ASN A 333 24.62 -14.53 7.31
C ASN A 333 25.64 -15.51 6.71
N ALA A 334 26.41 -15.07 5.70
CA ALA A 334 27.39 -15.90 5.01
C ALA A 334 28.72 -15.99 5.76
N ALA A 335 29.08 -14.93 6.52
CA ALA A 335 30.26 -14.92 7.39
C ALA A 335 30.13 -15.89 8.58
N ALA A 336 28.92 -16.04 9.15
CA ALA A 336 28.64 -16.93 10.29
C ALA A 336 28.81 -18.43 10.01
N VAL A 337 28.92 -18.82 8.74
CA VAL A 337 28.99 -20.23 8.30
C VAL A 337 30.44 -20.69 8.08
N LEU A 338 31.34 -19.73 7.85
CA LEU A 338 32.73 -19.99 7.51
C LEU A 338 33.62 -20.16 8.76
N ILE A 339 33.10 -19.82 9.93
CA ILE A 339 33.72 -19.98 11.25
C ILE A 339 33.15 -21.25 11.89
#